data_AF-A0A0C2G2M2-F1
#
_entry.id   AF-A0A0C2G2M2-F1
#
_cell.length_a   1.000
_cell.length_b   1.000
_cell.length_c   1.000
_cell.angle_alpha   90.00
_cell.angle_beta   90.00
_cell.angle_gamma   90.00
#
_symmetry.space_group_name_H-M   'P 1'
#
loop_
_entity.id
_entity.type
_entity.pdbx_description
1 polymer ?
#
loop_
_entity_poly.entity_id
_entity_poly.type
_entity_poly.pdbx_seq_one_letter_code
_entity_poly.pdbx_strand_id
1 'polypeptide(L)'
;MKEITCGRVAHCFAAYVYGCTSDPSKIVALDMTELYSAALLRSGMSQDRAKKWRLAQTAVSETDHSINCDLERPLSYVFRPSLIPAMNACMDNMFKIFRVVELLTSVSSDRKSAEDYRQVNEDRVIAERRVRHMFFIVFKLLSLVSVIKDLFVEKVTSIFDRHAEVLERAEEVEEVDDTLAQAESELQALMARTDIRKQFHEIVDILKRLAEEIRLK
;
A
#
# COMPACT_ATOMS: atom_id res chain seq x y z
N MET A 1 21.59 11.36 8.44
CA MET A 1 21.11 10.17 7.72
C MET A 1 19.89 10.62 6.93
N LYS A 2 19.92 10.70 5.59
CA LYS A 2 18.70 11.04 4.85
C LYS A 2 17.69 9.91 5.06
N GLU A 3 16.76 10.12 5.97
CA GLU A 3 15.87 9.09 6.47
C GLU A 3 14.92 8.64 5.37
N ILE A 4 14.95 7.34 5.14
CA ILE A 4 14.01 6.63 4.31
C ILE A 4 12.76 6.50 5.15
N THR A 5 11.70 7.18 4.76
CA THR A 5 10.43 7.06 5.45
C THR A 5 9.79 5.72 5.07
N CYS A 6 9.32 4.94 6.05
CA CYS A 6 8.74 3.62 5.79
C CYS A 6 7.52 3.71 4.87
N GLY A 7 6.83 4.87 4.87
CA GLY A 7 5.80 5.22 3.91
C GLY A 7 6.29 5.20 2.46
N ARG A 8 7.52 5.67 2.19
CA ARG A 8 8.11 5.62 0.83
C ARG A 8 8.46 4.21 0.42
N VAL A 9 9.02 3.37 1.30
CA VAL A 9 9.29 1.96 1.00
C VAL A 9 7.99 1.21 0.74
N ALA A 10 6.99 1.35 1.63
CA ALA A 10 5.71 0.70 1.48
C ALA A 10 4.96 1.16 0.22
N HIS A 11 4.95 2.47 -0.06
CA HIS A 11 4.37 3.01 -1.28
C HIS A 11 5.12 2.53 -2.52
N CYS A 12 6.45 2.60 -2.56
CA CYS A 12 7.24 2.12 -3.69
C CYS A 12 7.06 0.63 -3.93
N PHE A 13 7.05 -0.18 -2.88
CA PHE A 13 6.88 -1.62 -2.99
C PHE A 13 5.48 -1.97 -3.49
N ALA A 14 4.44 -1.43 -2.87
CA ALA A 14 3.08 -1.71 -3.30
C ALA A 14 2.76 -1.12 -4.69
N ALA A 15 3.29 0.06 -5.03
CA ALA A 15 3.18 0.63 -6.37
C ALA A 15 3.92 -0.23 -7.43
N TYR A 16 5.00 -0.91 -7.06
CA TYR A 16 5.65 -1.87 -7.94
C TYR A 16 4.81 -3.14 -8.12
N VAL A 17 4.35 -3.74 -7.03
CA VAL A 17 3.53 -4.97 -7.06
C VAL A 17 2.27 -4.77 -7.92
N TYR A 18 1.55 -3.67 -7.71
CA TYR A 18 0.26 -3.43 -8.37
C TYR A 18 0.35 -2.52 -9.61
N GLY A 19 1.43 -1.76 -9.78
CA GLY A 19 1.62 -0.84 -10.91
C GLY A 19 2.53 -1.37 -12.01
N CYS A 20 3.27 -2.47 -11.79
CA CYS A 20 4.11 -3.07 -12.83
C CYS A 20 3.34 -4.01 -13.77
N THR A 21 2.10 -4.39 -13.44
CA THR A 21 1.30 -5.27 -14.29
C THR A 21 -0.07 -4.68 -14.61
N SER A 22 -0.39 -4.64 -15.91
CA SER A 22 -1.73 -4.36 -16.40
C SER A 22 -2.67 -5.56 -16.26
N ASP A 23 -2.12 -6.74 -15.95
CA ASP A 23 -2.85 -7.99 -15.74
C ASP A 23 -2.69 -8.45 -14.27
N PRO A 24 -3.73 -8.27 -13.45
CA PRO A 24 -3.86 -8.74 -12.07
C PRO A 24 -3.42 -10.19 -11.84
N SER A 25 -3.70 -11.08 -12.80
CA SER A 25 -3.39 -12.51 -12.66
C SER A 25 -1.90 -12.81 -12.64
N LYS A 26 -1.08 -11.89 -13.18
CA LYS A 26 0.37 -12.02 -13.24
C LYS A 26 1.08 -11.58 -11.97
N ILE A 27 0.38 -10.96 -11.01
CA ILE A 27 0.98 -10.52 -9.72
C ILE A 27 1.54 -11.71 -8.96
N VAL A 28 0.85 -12.86 -8.98
CA VAL A 28 1.28 -14.09 -8.29
C VAL A 28 2.56 -14.67 -8.90
N ALA A 29 2.87 -14.33 -10.15
CA ALA A 29 4.06 -14.79 -10.86
C ALA A 29 5.26 -13.82 -10.74
N LEU A 30 5.09 -12.67 -10.05
CA LEU A 30 6.17 -11.70 -9.86
C LEU A 30 7.17 -12.19 -8.82
N ASP A 31 8.46 -11.95 -9.06
CA ASP A 31 9.48 -12.12 -8.02
C ASP A 31 9.37 -10.96 -7.01
N MET A 32 8.66 -11.22 -5.92
CA MET A 32 8.41 -10.25 -4.86
C MET A 32 9.70 -9.81 -4.16
N THR A 33 10.74 -10.64 -4.15
CA THR A 33 12.05 -10.30 -3.55
C THR A 33 12.80 -9.29 -4.42
N GLU A 34 12.75 -9.46 -5.74
CA GLU A 34 13.34 -8.53 -6.70
C GLU A 34 12.61 -7.17 -6.68
N LEU A 35 11.27 -7.20 -6.69
CA LEU A 35 10.44 -5.99 -6.60
C LEU A 35 10.69 -5.21 -5.30
N TYR A 36 10.81 -5.92 -4.17
CA TYR A 36 11.12 -5.32 -2.88
C TYR A 36 12.51 -4.67 -2.90
N SER A 37 13.51 -5.36 -3.45
CA SER A 37 14.87 -4.82 -3.59
C SER A 37 14.89 -3.55 -4.45
N ALA A 38 14.16 -3.54 -5.57
CA ALA A 38 14.02 -2.37 -6.43
C ALA A 38 13.30 -1.20 -5.72
N ALA A 39 12.27 -1.50 -4.93
CA ALA A 39 11.55 -0.51 -4.13
C ALA A 39 12.44 0.13 -3.05
N LEU A 40 13.28 -0.65 -2.37
CA LEU A 40 14.26 -0.15 -1.40
C LEU A 40 15.27 0.80 -2.07
N LEU A 41 15.79 0.45 -3.24
CA LEU A 41 16.72 1.32 -3.97
C LEU A 41 16.05 2.63 -4.40
N ARG A 42 14.81 2.56 -4.92
CA ARG A 42 14.04 3.75 -5.33
C ARG A 42 13.58 4.62 -4.18
N SER A 43 13.41 4.07 -2.98
CA SER A 43 13.17 4.87 -1.78
C SER A 43 14.43 5.61 -1.30
N GLY A 44 15.58 5.43 -1.98
CA GLY A 44 16.86 6.07 -1.66
C GLY A 44 17.76 5.24 -0.76
N MET A 45 17.50 3.93 -0.58
CA MET A 45 18.36 3.04 0.20
C MET A 45 19.63 2.69 -0.57
N SER A 46 20.78 2.73 0.12
CA SER A 46 22.02 2.20 -0.45
C SER A 46 21.95 0.68 -0.58
N GLN A 47 22.66 0.15 -1.58
CA GLN A 47 22.64 -1.28 -1.89
C GLN A 47 23.10 -2.16 -0.72
N ASP A 48 24.06 -1.69 0.09
CA ASP A 48 24.55 -2.44 1.25
C ASP A 48 23.59 -2.45 2.43
N ARG A 49 22.79 -1.38 2.60
CA ARG A 49 21.74 -1.35 3.62
C ARG A 49 20.53 -2.17 3.19
N ALA A 50 20.18 -2.15 1.90
CA ALA A 50 19.08 -2.92 1.34
C ALA A 50 19.23 -4.44 1.57
N LYS A 51 20.46 -4.98 1.51
CA LYS A 51 20.75 -6.40 1.81
C LYS A 51 20.32 -6.86 3.21
N LYS A 52 20.19 -5.92 4.16
CA LYS A 52 19.77 -6.21 5.55
C LYS A 52 18.26 -6.18 5.74
N TRP A 53 17.52 -5.74 4.72
CA TRP A 53 16.06 -5.71 4.72
C TRP A 53 15.57 -6.90 3.93
N ARG A 54 14.83 -7.78 4.59
CA ARG A 54 14.30 -9.00 3.98
C ARG A 54 12.79 -8.93 3.93
N LEU A 55 12.25 -9.44 2.83
CA LEU A 55 10.83 -9.70 2.74
C LEU A 55 10.58 -11.12 3.22
N ALA A 56 9.77 -11.28 4.26
CA ALA A 56 9.33 -12.59 4.74
C ALA A 56 7.88 -12.82 4.29
N GLN A 57 7.63 -13.99 3.69
CA GLN A 57 6.26 -14.42 3.39
C GLN A 57 5.58 -14.81 4.70
N THR A 58 4.41 -14.23 4.97
CA THR A 58 3.65 -14.61 6.17
C THR A 58 2.86 -15.88 5.90
N ALA A 59 2.73 -16.76 6.90
CA ALA A 59 2.06 -18.06 6.75
C ALA A 59 0.54 -17.96 6.51
N VAL A 60 -0.03 -16.75 6.52
CA VAL A 60 -1.49 -16.50 6.50
C VAL A 60 -2.01 -16.33 5.07
N SER A 61 -1.18 -15.91 4.12
CA SER A 61 -1.56 -15.72 2.72
C SER A 61 -0.32 -15.69 1.83
N GLU A 62 -0.38 -16.35 0.66
CA GLU A 62 0.72 -16.36 -0.33
C GLU A 62 1.09 -14.94 -0.81
N THR A 63 0.16 -13.98 -0.71
CA THR A 63 0.34 -12.58 -1.13
C THR A 63 0.71 -11.62 0.01
N ASP A 64 0.65 -12.07 1.26
CA ASP A 64 0.88 -11.19 2.42
C ASP A 64 2.35 -11.27 2.81
N HIS A 65 3.08 -10.22 2.42
CA HIS A 65 4.48 -10.07 2.73
C HIS A 65 4.67 -9.14 3.91
N SER A 66 5.54 -9.52 4.84
CA SER A 66 5.97 -8.67 5.94
C SER A 66 7.42 -8.27 5.76
N ILE A 67 7.73 -7.03 6.10
CA ILE A 67 9.11 -6.57 6.23
C ILE A 67 9.69 -7.23 7.48
N ASN A 68 10.85 -7.87 7.30
CA ASN A 68 11.70 -8.33 8.38
C ASN A 68 13.06 -7.63 8.27
N CYS A 69 13.52 -7.03 9.36
CA CYS A 69 14.79 -6.33 9.41
C CYS A 69 15.52 -6.67 10.69
N ASP A 70 16.69 -7.29 10.55
CA ASP A 70 17.61 -7.52 11.66
C ASP A 70 18.40 -6.23 11.89
N LEU A 71 17.97 -5.45 12.88
CA LEU A 71 18.69 -4.26 13.31
C LEU A 71 19.88 -4.68 14.17
N GLU A 72 21.09 -4.39 13.71
CA GLU A 72 22.33 -4.58 14.47
C GLU A 72 22.64 -3.35 15.33
N ARG A 73 23.52 -3.51 16.32
CA ARG A 73 24.01 -2.36 17.09
C ARG A 73 24.77 -1.37 16.18
N PRO A 74 24.63 -0.05 16.39
CA PRO A 74 23.90 0.59 17.51
C PRO A 74 22.41 0.82 17.25
N LEU A 75 21.89 0.55 16.05
CA LEU A 75 20.48 0.84 15.70
C LEU A 75 19.51 0.07 16.60
N SER A 76 19.80 -1.20 16.90
CA SER A 76 18.98 -2.02 17.79
C SER A 76 18.85 -1.48 19.22
N TYR A 77 19.66 -0.49 19.62
CA TYR A 77 19.58 0.16 20.91
C TYR A 77 18.46 1.20 20.97
N VAL A 78 18.26 1.92 19.87
CA VAL A 78 17.30 3.03 19.77
C VAL A 78 16.00 2.59 19.10
N PHE A 79 16.09 1.68 18.15
CA PHE A 79 14.92 1.17 17.45
C PHE A 79 14.24 0.08 18.27
N ARG A 80 13.04 0.39 18.76
CA ARG A 80 12.22 -0.54 19.53
C ARG A 80 11.75 -1.72 18.66
N PRO A 81 11.65 -2.94 19.21
CA PRO A 81 11.17 -4.11 18.47
C PRO A 81 9.76 -3.94 17.87
N SER A 82 8.95 -3.04 18.43
CA SER A 82 7.57 -2.76 18.03
C SER A 82 7.45 -1.84 16.80
N LEU A 83 8.54 -1.20 16.36
CA LEU A 83 8.53 -0.37 15.15
C LEU A 83 8.24 -1.19 13.89
N ILE A 84 8.91 -2.34 13.71
CA ILE A 84 8.73 -3.18 12.52
C ILE A 84 7.27 -3.66 12.39
N PRO A 85 6.61 -4.14 13.47
CA PRO A 85 5.16 -4.38 13.45
C PRO A 85 4.31 -3.16 13.06
N ALA A 86 4.60 -1.97 13.59
CA ALA A 86 3.87 -0.75 13.23
C ALA A 86 4.02 -0.39 11.74
N MET A 87 5.22 -0.61 11.19
CA MET A 87 5.50 -0.43 9.77
C MET A 87 4.75 -1.43 8.90
N ASN A 88 4.74 -2.71 9.30
CA ASN A 88 4.01 -3.75 8.58
C ASN A 88 2.51 -3.46 8.56
N ALA A 89 1.93 -2.98 9.66
CA ALA A 89 0.51 -2.58 9.68
C ALA A 89 0.19 -1.47 8.67
N CYS A 90 1.07 -0.48 8.51
CA CYS A 90 0.91 0.57 7.50
C CYS A 90 1.02 0.02 6.07
N MET A 91 1.95 -0.91 5.84
CA MET A 91 2.13 -1.59 4.56
C MET A 91 0.91 -2.44 4.18
N ASP A 92 0.36 -3.19 5.12
CA ASP A 92 -0.86 -3.99 4.92
C ASP A 92 -2.05 -3.12 4.50
N ASN A 93 -2.17 -1.94 5.10
CA ASN A 93 -3.24 -1.01 4.74
C ASN A 93 -3.07 -0.46 3.32
N MET A 94 -1.82 -0.15 2.92
CA MET A 94 -1.52 0.21 1.53
C MET A 94 -1.84 -0.92 0.55
N PHE A 95 -1.52 -2.17 0.90
CA PHE A 95 -1.87 -3.31 0.06
C PHE A 95 -3.37 -3.47 -0.12
N LYS A 96 -4.17 -3.27 0.94
CA LYS A 96 -5.63 -3.28 0.83
C LYS A 96 -6.12 -2.22 -0.17
N ILE A 97 -5.63 -0.99 -0.06
CA ILE A 97 -5.99 0.12 -0.96
C ILE A 97 -5.63 -0.22 -2.41
N PHE A 98 -4.41 -0.69 -2.67
CA PHE A 98 -3.98 -1.04 -4.02
C PHE A 98 -4.71 -2.25 -4.60
N ARG A 99 -5.07 -3.24 -3.76
CA ARG A 99 -5.92 -4.35 -4.18
C ARG A 99 -7.29 -3.86 -4.67
N VAL A 100 -7.87 -2.83 -4.05
CA VAL A 100 -9.10 -2.21 -4.58
C VAL A 100 -8.87 -1.63 -5.98
N VAL A 101 -7.76 -0.90 -6.18
CA VAL A 101 -7.42 -0.33 -7.49
C VAL A 101 -7.31 -1.42 -8.54
N GLU A 102 -6.57 -2.48 -8.26
CA GLU A 102 -6.38 -3.62 -9.15
C GLU A 102 -7.71 -4.27 -9.57
N LEU A 103 -8.58 -4.58 -8.61
CA LEU A 103 -9.89 -5.18 -8.88
C LEU A 103 -10.77 -4.28 -9.76
N LEU A 104 -10.78 -2.97 -9.48
CA LEU A 104 -11.54 -2.01 -10.28
C LEU A 104 -10.95 -1.82 -11.70
N THR A 105 -9.62 -1.84 -11.84
CA THR A 105 -8.95 -1.79 -13.13
C THR A 105 -9.21 -3.06 -13.94
N SER A 106 -9.24 -4.24 -13.31
CA SER A 106 -9.53 -5.52 -13.99
C SER A 106 -10.93 -5.51 -14.61
N VAL A 107 -11.93 -4.98 -13.90
CA VAL A 107 -13.30 -4.83 -14.42
C VAL A 107 -13.32 -3.94 -15.67
N SER A 108 -12.42 -2.97 -15.77
CA SER A 108 -12.29 -2.07 -16.92
C SER A 108 -11.51 -2.68 -18.10
N SER A 109 -10.62 -3.64 -17.85
CA SER A 109 -9.86 -4.35 -18.89
C SER A 109 -10.62 -5.55 -19.45
N ASP A 110 -11.28 -6.34 -18.60
CA ASP A 110 -11.94 -7.59 -18.98
C ASP A 110 -13.13 -7.33 -19.92
N ARG A 111 -13.78 -6.18 -19.81
CA ARG A 111 -14.95 -5.83 -20.64
C ARG A 111 -14.61 -5.09 -21.94
N LYS A 112 -13.36 -5.16 -22.41
CA LYS A 112 -12.92 -4.63 -23.72
C LYS A 112 -13.07 -5.58 -24.90
N SER A 113 -13.72 -6.74 -24.75
CA SER A 113 -14.06 -7.55 -25.93
C SER A 113 -15.31 -6.94 -26.60
N ALA A 114 -15.10 -6.31 -27.76
CA ALA A 114 -16.17 -5.93 -28.68
C ALA A 114 -16.87 -7.17 -29.30
N GLU A 115 -16.36 -8.37 -29.02
CA GLU A 115 -16.87 -9.65 -29.51
C GLU A 115 -18.06 -10.15 -28.68
N ASP A 116 -18.11 -9.88 -27.37
CA ASP A 116 -19.25 -10.26 -26.51
C ASP A 116 -20.55 -9.52 -26.89
N TYR A 117 -20.45 -8.35 -27.53
CA TYR A 117 -21.62 -7.55 -27.94
C TYR A 117 -22.18 -7.92 -29.31
N ARG A 118 -21.52 -8.81 -30.07
CA ARG A 118 -21.97 -9.16 -31.43
C ARG A 118 -23.15 -10.15 -31.44
N GLN A 119 -23.50 -10.78 -30.32
CA GLN A 119 -24.46 -11.89 -30.31
C GLN A 119 -25.92 -11.53 -29.94
N VAL A 120 -26.28 -10.30 -29.54
CA VAL A 120 -27.69 -10.00 -29.17
C VAL A 120 -28.16 -8.67 -29.75
N ASN A 121 -28.91 -8.74 -30.86
CA ASN A 121 -29.39 -7.56 -31.60
C ASN A 121 -30.54 -6.81 -30.91
N GLU A 122 -31.24 -7.40 -29.93
CA GLU A 122 -32.39 -6.74 -29.26
C GLU A 122 -32.04 -6.08 -27.92
N ASP A 123 -31.02 -6.56 -27.19
CA ASP A 123 -30.61 -6.01 -25.88
C ASP A 123 -29.37 -5.09 -25.94
N ARG A 124 -28.84 -4.83 -27.13
CA ARG A 124 -27.60 -4.07 -27.32
C ARG A 124 -27.62 -2.69 -26.66
N VAL A 125 -28.72 -1.94 -26.79
CA VAL A 125 -28.85 -0.60 -26.20
C VAL A 125 -28.85 -0.66 -24.66
N ILE A 126 -29.49 -1.68 -24.09
CA ILE A 126 -29.54 -1.90 -22.64
C ILE A 126 -28.16 -2.33 -22.13
N ALA A 127 -27.48 -3.23 -22.84
CA ALA A 127 -26.12 -3.67 -22.53
C ALA A 127 -25.12 -2.50 -22.60
N GLU A 128 -25.12 -1.72 -23.67
CA GLU A 128 -24.28 -0.53 -23.83
C GLU A 128 -24.53 0.51 -22.73
N ARG A 129 -25.77 0.69 -22.28
CA ARG A 129 -26.11 1.59 -21.17
C ARG A 129 -25.59 1.06 -19.82
N ARG A 130 -25.75 -0.23 -19.54
CA ARG A 130 -25.22 -0.88 -18.33
C ARG A 130 -23.71 -0.77 -18.24
N VAL A 131 -23.02 -0.95 -19.36
CA VAL A 131 -21.55 -0.87 -19.44
C VAL A 131 -21.07 0.55 -19.20
N ARG A 132 -21.73 1.54 -19.81
CA ARG A 132 -21.44 2.96 -19.53
C ARG A 132 -21.65 3.32 -18.07
N HIS A 133 -22.75 2.88 -17.46
CA HIS A 133 -23.00 3.12 -16.03
C HIS A 133 -21.95 2.45 -15.14
N MET A 134 -21.59 1.21 -15.45
CA MET A 134 -20.57 0.49 -14.69
C MET A 134 -19.19 1.15 -14.85
N PHE A 135 -18.79 1.54 -16.05
CA PHE A 135 -17.54 2.27 -16.28
C PHE A 135 -17.53 3.59 -15.50
N PHE A 136 -18.66 4.31 -15.48
CA PHE A 136 -18.82 5.52 -14.68
C PHE A 136 -18.65 5.25 -13.17
N ILE A 137 -19.30 4.20 -12.64
CA ILE A 137 -19.18 3.80 -11.23
C ILE A 137 -17.73 3.43 -10.90
N VAL A 138 -17.11 2.56 -11.69
CA VAL A 138 -15.71 2.14 -11.52
C VAL A 138 -14.76 3.32 -11.55
N PHE A 139 -14.95 4.26 -12.48
CA PHE A 139 -14.15 5.49 -12.55
C PHE A 139 -14.29 6.36 -11.29
N LYS A 140 -15.51 6.50 -10.76
CA LYS A 140 -15.76 7.25 -9.52
C LYS A 140 -15.13 6.55 -8.31
N LEU A 141 -15.22 5.23 -8.23
CA LEU A 141 -14.59 4.44 -7.16
C LEU A 141 -13.06 4.56 -7.23
N LEU A 142 -12.46 4.44 -8.43
CA LEU A 142 -11.01 4.65 -8.62
C LEU A 142 -10.57 6.05 -8.18
N SER A 143 -11.37 7.07 -8.52
CA SER A 143 -11.09 8.45 -8.09
C SER A 143 -11.10 8.59 -6.56
N LEU A 144 -12.10 7.99 -5.90
CA LEU A 144 -12.21 7.99 -4.44
C LEU A 144 -11.04 7.24 -3.78
N VAL A 145 -10.69 6.06 -4.31
CA VAL A 145 -9.54 5.28 -3.82
C VAL A 145 -8.24 6.05 -4.00
N SER A 146 -8.06 6.79 -5.10
CA SER A 146 -6.88 7.64 -5.29
C SER A 146 -6.77 8.71 -4.20
N VAL A 147 -7.86 9.42 -3.90
CA VAL A 147 -7.86 10.44 -2.84
C VAL A 147 -7.54 9.83 -1.47
N ILE A 148 -8.15 8.69 -1.15
CA ILE A 148 -7.88 7.95 0.12
C ILE A 148 -6.42 7.54 0.21
N LYS A 149 -5.86 7.00 -0.87
CA LYS A 149 -4.46 6.59 -0.99
C LYS A 149 -3.53 7.80 -0.79
N ASP A 150 -3.79 8.91 -1.48
CA ASP A 150 -2.96 10.11 -1.40
C ASP A 150 -2.97 10.69 0.03
N LEU A 151 -4.15 10.82 0.66
CA LEU A 151 -4.28 11.28 2.04
C LEU A 151 -3.52 10.39 3.04
N PHE A 152 -3.59 9.07 2.86
CA PHE A 152 -2.91 8.13 3.73
C PHE A 152 -1.38 8.21 3.57
N VAL A 153 -0.90 8.21 2.33
CA VAL A 153 0.54 8.31 2.02
C VAL A 153 1.11 9.62 2.51
N GLU A 154 0.40 10.74 2.29
CA GLU A 154 0.78 12.06 2.78
C GLU A 154 0.88 12.06 4.31
N LYS A 155 -0.10 11.47 5.00
CA LYS A 155 -0.10 11.42 6.47
C LYS A 155 1.06 10.57 7.02
N VAL A 156 1.33 9.40 6.45
CA VAL A 156 2.47 8.57 6.84
C VAL A 156 3.78 9.31 6.59
N THR A 157 3.92 9.95 5.42
CA THR A 157 5.13 10.70 5.05
C THR A 157 5.36 11.87 6.00
N SER A 158 4.32 12.62 6.37
CA SER A 158 4.47 13.78 7.27
C SER A 158 4.81 13.41 8.72
N ILE A 159 4.49 12.19 9.18
CA ILE A 159 4.98 11.69 10.46
C ILE A 159 6.51 11.59 10.39
N PHE A 160 7.02 10.88 9.40
CA PHE A 160 8.46 10.68 9.28
C PHE A 160 9.24 11.96 8.96
N ASP A 161 8.77 12.80 8.04
CA ASP A 161 9.48 14.03 7.67
C ASP A 161 9.64 14.97 8.89
N ARG A 162 8.60 15.05 9.73
CA ARG A 162 8.63 15.84 10.97
C ARG A 162 9.66 15.32 11.97
N HIS A 163 9.75 14.00 12.12
CA HIS A 163 10.70 13.38 13.05
C HIS A 163 12.13 13.38 12.50
N ALA A 164 12.30 13.26 11.18
CA ALA A 164 13.60 13.32 10.53
C ALA A 164 14.33 14.65 10.79
N GLU A 165 13.62 15.78 10.71
CA GLU A 165 14.22 17.08 11.02
C GLU A 165 14.72 17.19 12.48
N VAL A 166 14.03 16.54 13.41
CA VAL A 166 14.41 16.50 14.83
C VAL A 166 15.62 15.57 15.01
N LEU A 167 15.59 14.39 14.40
CA LEU A 167 16.68 13.42 14.45
C LEU A 167 17.98 13.93 13.81
N GLU A 168 17.89 14.78 12.78
CA GLU A 168 19.07 15.43 12.19
C GLU A 168 19.75 16.43 13.12
N ARG A 169 19.03 16.97 14.11
CA ARG A 169 19.54 17.95 15.07
C ARG A 169 19.83 17.37 16.46
N ALA A 170 19.49 16.10 16.69
CA ALA A 170 19.67 15.44 17.97
C ALA A 170 21.16 15.29 18.30
N GLU A 171 21.54 15.67 19.52
CA GLU A 171 22.91 15.56 20.03
C GLU A 171 23.06 14.39 21.00
N GLU A 172 21.96 13.97 21.63
CA GLU A 172 21.93 12.89 22.62
C GLU A 172 21.16 11.67 22.13
N VAL A 173 21.58 10.47 22.56
CA VAL A 173 20.91 9.22 22.17
C VAL A 173 19.50 9.12 22.76
N GLU A 174 19.27 9.73 23.93
CA GLU A 174 17.94 9.78 24.56
C GLU A 174 16.94 10.58 23.71
N GLU A 175 17.37 11.71 23.13
CA GLU A 175 16.54 12.50 22.18
C GLU A 175 16.14 11.68 20.94
N VAL A 176 17.06 10.82 20.47
CA VAL A 176 16.80 9.92 19.34
C VAL A 176 15.79 8.83 19.73
N ASP A 177 15.91 8.21 20.91
CA ASP A 177 14.93 7.20 21.38
C ASP A 177 13.54 7.81 21.58
N ASP A 178 13.45 8.96 22.25
CA ASP A 178 12.17 9.64 22.49
C ASP A 178 11.49 10.06 21.18
N THR A 179 12.27 10.58 20.24
CA THR A 179 11.74 10.99 18.93
C THR A 179 11.23 9.79 18.12
N LEU A 180 11.98 8.68 18.12
CA LEU A 180 11.55 7.46 17.43
C LEU A 180 10.34 6.81 18.13
N ALA A 181 10.26 6.84 19.45
CA ALA A 181 9.11 6.37 20.21
C ALA A 181 7.84 7.17 19.89
N GLN A 182 7.97 8.49 19.74
CA GLN A 182 6.87 9.35 19.33
C GLN A 182 6.42 9.04 17.89
N ALA A 183 7.37 8.89 16.97
CA ALA A 183 7.08 8.51 15.59
C ALA A 183 6.33 7.17 15.52
N GLU A 184 6.78 6.17 16.28
CA GLU A 184 6.15 4.86 16.39
C GLU A 184 4.71 4.98 16.93
N SER A 185 4.51 5.75 18.00
CA SER A 185 3.19 5.99 18.59
C SER A 185 2.23 6.64 17.60
N GLU A 186 2.69 7.61 16.79
CA GLU A 186 1.87 8.23 15.75
C GLU A 186 1.48 7.24 14.64
N LEU A 187 2.39 6.34 14.23
CA LEU A 187 2.10 5.28 13.27
C LEU A 187 1.07 4.28 13.82
N GLN A 188 1.25 3.84 15.07
CA GLN A 188 0.30 2.95 15.73
C GLN A 188 -1.08 3.62 15.88
N ALA A 189 -1.10 4.90 16.25
CA ALA A 189 -2.34 5.67 16.34
C ALA A 189 -3.02 5.78 14.97
N LEU A 190 -2.29 5.97 13.87
CA LEU A 190 -2.85 5.97 12.53
C LEU A 190 -3.53 4.63 12.17
N MET A 191 -2.96 3.53 12.65
CA MET A 191 -3.50 2.17 12.46
C MET A 191 -4.64 1.83 13.42
N ALA A 192 -4.76 2.55 14.54
CA ALA A 192 -5.83 2.34 15.51
C ALA A 192 -7.21 2.64 14.90
N ARG A 193 -8.13 1.69 15.05
CA ARG A 193 -9.53 1.80 14.58
C ARG A 193 -10.39 2.58 15.58
N THR A 194 -10.01 3.82 15.86
CA THR A 194 -10.75 4.74 16.73
C THR A 194 -11.22 5.98 15.98
N ASP A 195 -12.35 6.55 16.39
CA ASP A 195 -12.90 7.81 15.87
C ASP A 195 -12.93 7.89 14.32
N ILE A 196 -12.38 8.95 13.75
CA ILE A 196 -12.33 9.18 12.30
C ILE A 196 -11.48 8.14 11.55
N ARG A 197 -10.50 7.52 12.24
CA ARG A 197 -9.66 6.46 11.64
C ARG A 197 -10.45 5.17 11.48
N LYS A 198 -11.37 4.88 12.40
CA LYS A 198 -12.31 3.75 12.23
C LYS A 198 -13.10 3.91 10.93
N GLN A 199 -13.66 5.10 10.70
CA GLN A 199 -14.41 5.40 9.48
C GLN A 199 -13.54 5.26 8.23
N PHE A 200 -12.28 5.74 8.27
CA PHE A 200 -11.33 5.57 7.18
C PHE A 200 -11.13 4.08 6.84
N HIS A 201 -10.81 3.25 7.83
CA HIS A 201 -10.60 1.81 7.65
C HIS A 201 -11.86 1.09 7.15
N GLU A 202 -13.04 1.48 7.65
CA GLU A 202 -14.33 0.94 7.19
C GLU A 202 -14.61 1.31 5.73
N ILE A 203 -14.31 2.53 5.29
CA ILE A 203 -14.45 2.94 3.89
C ILE A 203 -13.55 2.09 3.00
N VAL A 204 -12.29 1.86 3.38
CA VAL A 204 -11.37 0.99 2.63
C VAL A 204 -11.91 -0.45 2.54
N ASP A 205 -12.41 -0.99 3.66
CA ASP A 205 -12.99 -2.34 3.71
C ASP A 205 -14.26 -2.44 2.82
N ILE A 206 -15.12 -1.41 2.82
CA ILE A 206 -16.31 -1.34 1.95
C ILE A 206 -15.91 -1.27 0.47
N LEU A 207 -14.94 -0.42 0.13
CA LEU A 207 -14.47 -0.27 -1.25
C LEU A 207 -13.88 -1.58 -1.78
N LYS A 208 -13.15 -2.32 -0.94
CA LYS A 208 -12.65 -3.65 -1.28
C LYS A 208 -13.80 -4.61 -1.59
N ARG A 209 -14.80 -4.72 -0.70
CA ARG A 209 -15.96 -5.59 -0.91
C ARG A 209 -16.74 -5.23 -2.18
N LEU A 210 -16.96 -3.94 -2.42
CA LEU A 210 -17.63 -3.47 -3.63
C LEU A 210 -16.84 -3.84 -4.89
N ALA A 211 -15.52 -3.69 -4.89
CA ALA A 211 -14.68 -4.08 -6.03
C ALA A 211 -14.71 -5.59 -6.28
N GLU A 212 -14.71 -6.40 -5.22
CA GLU A 212 -14.87 -7.86 -5.31
C GLU A 212 -16.24 -8.25 -5.88
N GLU A 213 -17.33 -7.66 -5.38
CA GLU A 213 -18.70 -7.92 -5.88
C GLU A 213 -18.87 -7.51 -7.35
N ILE A 214 -18.28 -6.39 -7.76
CA ILE A 214 -18.33 -5.93 -9.17
C ILE A 214 -17.54 -6.90 -10.06
N ARG A 215 -16.41 -7.43 -9.60
CA ARG A 215 -15.59 -8.37 -10.38
C ARG A 215 -16.26 -9.74 -10.54
N LEU A 216 -17.00 -10.20 -9.54
CA LEU A 216 -17.69 -11.50 -9.57
C LEU A 216 -18.97 -11.52 -10.45
N LYS A 217 -19.43 -10.36 -10.94
CA LYS A 217 -20.65 -10.20 -11.75
C LYS A 217 -20.38 -9.70 -13.17
#